data_AF-A0A0V0QRT0-F1
#
_entry.id   AF-A0A0V0QRT0-F1
#
_cell.length_a   1.000
_cell.length_b   1.000
_cell.length_c   1.000
_cell.angle_alpha   90.00
_cell.angle_beta   90.00
_cell.angle_gamma   90.00
#
_symmetry.space_group_name_H-M   'P 1'
#
loop_
_entity.id
_entity.type
_entity.pdbx_description
1 polymer ?
#
loop_
_entity_poly.entity_id
_entity_poly.type
_entity_poly.pdbx_seq_one_letter_code
_entity_poly.pdbx_strand_id
1 'polypeptide(L)'
;MLAKNLLSKIQLLKSENKITQLKQIYQFTSQNDKADKKQQYKENLKILEHELLNNPYFDQAHPQFKNKKPKTTLNQKEETLDFMKSLTMEQRVPQHMPQEEQEHNNYKQYLEGYKSPQGPLKWMKQEQKDEIHILIEEKMQQLEDSQLSREEILYDDGRKGIPLSQDPFFQFIKTNKLAREMMIKPGEEFTVKKVIEMALRQDIGPDPSQARSAQKLPKFDKLKDESNLEHSNWNNFNPDQYFSEYSSQTESYLKEFMKPDRKVHHMPLSEAEKRKRNQRQINYYDIHWRNTELISQFMNAASNIKNHKQNRLSKNQQKRVARAIRLAREMALLPYVGSIKPSDKQSLKTLQEDLNQRTKMAINIETGHIYVKGQEPSSSEISQRLQDSLQEAEQQDYELNILEEMPEDKDLIEAQALGQLKKEQQLLSKGVDPETLKSENKHSSSHTSQIEPEVYSQIFPEQFNAYEDYHPIQHIAKNTAKEQLEGSYKKIQERVQKQNITDFAQMLIAEKSSDSKAFPQTIKLEDSDMSVEESLQFVNEIRKMANLPELTQL
;
A
#
# COMPACT_ATOMS: atom_id res chain seq x y z
N MET A 1 44.87 4.55 -23.42
CA MET A 1 44.16 5.76 -22.95
C MET A 1 43.56 6.59 -24.07
N LEU A 2 44.30 6.96 -25.13
CA LEU A 2 43.78 7.75 -26.26
C LEU A 2 42.59 7.12 -27.00
N ALA A 3 42.60 5.80 -27.23
CA ALA A 3 41.48 5.09 -27.88
C ALA A 3 40.19 5.07 -27.03
N LYS A 4 40.29 4.97 -25.69
CA LYS A 4 39.14 5.09 -24.78
C LYS A 4 38.57 6.51 -24.77
N ASN A 5 39.45 7.51 -24.86
CA ASN A 5 39.05 8.92 -24.88
C ASN A 5 38.32 9.26 -26.20
N LEU A 6 38.82 8.75 -27.34
CA LEU A 6 38.18 8.87 -28.65
C LEU A 6 36.83 8.14 -28.74
N LEU A 7 36.71 6.93 -28.18
CA LEU A 7 35.44 6.21 -28.13
C LEU A 7 34.39 6.98 -27.30
N SER A 8 34.81 7.57 -26.17
CA SER A 8 33.92 8.39 -25.34
C SER A 8 33.44 9.64 -26.07
N LYS A 9 34.33 10.31 -26.81
CA LYS A 9 34.01 11.51 -27.59
C LYS A 9 33.11 11.20 -28.78
N ILE A 10 33.29 10.05 -29.42
CA ILE A 10 32.42 9.56 -30.51
C ILE A 10 31.03 9.17 -29.97
N GLN A 11 30.93 8.59 -28.76
CA GLN A 11 29.64 8.35 -28.11
C GLN A 11 28.94 9.66 -27.72
N LEU A 12 29.69 10.66 -27.26
CA LEU A 12 29.18 11.99 -26.89
C LEU A 12 28.66 12.78 -28.12
N LEU A 13 29.40 12.73 -29.23
CA LEU A 13 28.98 13.32 -30.51
C LEU A 13 27.76 12.59 -31.10
N LYS A 14 27.62 11.27 -30.89
CA LYS A 14 26.41 10.52 -31.27
C LYS A 14 25.21 10.89 -30.40
N SER A 15 25.37 11.25 -29.13
CA SER A 15 24.28 11.79 -28.32
C SER A 15 23.90 13.22 -28.72
N GLU A 16 24.86 14.08 -29.05
CA GLU A 16 24.59 15.43 -29.55
C GLU A 16 23.82 15.41 -30.88
N ASN A 17 24.18 14.52 -31.80
CA ASN A 17 23.43 14.35 -33.05
C ASN A 17 22.00 13.80 -32.80
N LYS A 18 21.80 12.92 -31.82
CA LYS A 18 20.46 12.41 -31.45
C LYS A 18 19.57 13.49 -30.82
N ILE A 19 20.13 14.33 -29.95
CA ILE A 19 19.42 15.49 -29.37
C ILE A 19 19.04 16.46 -30.49
N THR A 20 19.93 16.68 -31.45
CA THR A 20 19.67 17.55 -32.62
C THR A 20 18.57 16.98 -33.52
N GLN A 21 18.57 15.67 -33.78
CA GLN A 21 17.52 14.99 -34.56
C GLN A 21 16.14 15.05 -33.88
N LEU A 22 16.07 14.89 -32.55
CA LEU A 22 14.81 15.05 -31.81
C LEU A 22 14.34 16.50 -31.77
N LYS A 23 15.26 17.47 -31.63
CA LYS A 23 14.96 18.91 -31.74
C LYS A 23 14.36 19.25 -33.12
N GLN A 24 14.84 18.63 -34.19
CA GLN A 24 14.31 18.81 -35.55
C GLN A 24 12.91 18.20 -35.73
N ILE A 25 12.64 17.01 -35.18
CA ILE A 25 11.31 16.38 -35.25
C ILE A 25 10.25 17.22 -34.50
N TYR A 26 10.62 17.82 -33.37
CA TYR A 26 9.71 18.65 -32.57
C TYR A 26 9.50 20.07 -33.14
N GLN A 27 10.48 20.60 -33.90
CA GLN A 27 10.40 21.93 -34.52
C GLN A 27 9.36 22.01 -35.65
N PHE A 28 9.01 20.90 -36.30
CA PHE A 28 8.13 20.91 -37.48
C PHE A 28 6.65 21.15 -37.19
N THR A 29 6.20 21.18 -35.93
CA THR A 29 4.78 21.31 -35.56
C THR A 29 4.35 22.69 -35.05
N SER A 30 5.23 23.68 -35.00
CA SER A 30 4.99 24.96 -34.27
C SER A 30 5.02 26.23 -35.14
N GLN A 31 4.36 26.23 -36.30
CA GLN A 31 4.39 27.40 -37.19
C GLN A 31 3.25 28.42 -37.03
N ASN A 32 2.29 28.25 -36.12
CA ASN A 32 1.28 29.29 -35.84
C ASN A 32 1.00 29.45 -34.33
N ASP A 33 0.98 30.71 -33.88
CA ASP A 33 0.52 31.29 -32.59
C ASP A 33 1.52 31.64 -31.47
N LYS A 34 1.32 32.88 -30.96
CA LYS A 34 1.51 33.52 -29.64
C LYS A 34 2.76 33.17 -28.79
N ALA A 35 3.38 34.20 -28.20
CA ALA A 35 4.62 34.12 -27.41
C ALA A 35 4.62 33.03 -26.30
N ASP A 36 3.47 32.77 -25.68
CA ASP A 36 3.33 31.77 -24.61
C ASP A 36 3.57 30.34 -25.10
N LYS A 37 3.09 29.99 -26.30
CA LYS A 37 3.36 28.67 -26.90
C LYS A 37 4.85 28.46 -27.15
N LYS A 38 5.56 29.53 -27.53
CA LYS A 38 7.02 29.49 -27.74
C LYS A 38 7.77 29.27 -26.42
N GLN A 39 7.29 29.82 -25.30
CA GLN A 39 7.88 29.59 -24.00
C GLN A 39 7.63 28.15 -23.51
N GLN A 40 6.38 27.69 -23.55
CA GLN A 40 6.03 26.30 -23.20
C GLN A 40 6.82 25.30 -24.03
N TYR A 41 7.00 25.56 -25.33
CA TYR A 41 7.82 24.74 -26.20
C TYR A 41 9.29 24.69 -25.75
N LYS A 42 9.88 25.84 -25.40
CA LYS A 42 11.26 25.91 -24.87
C LYS A 42 11.39 25.17 -23.54
N GLU A 43 10.40 25.27 -22.66
CA GLU A 43 10.36 24.55 -21.39
C GLU A 43 10.27 23.04 -21.64
N ASN A 44 9.36 22.58 -22.49
CA ASN A 44 9.22 21.18 -22.86
C ASN A 44 10.51 20.60 -23.47
N LEU A 45 11.22 21.37 -24.29
CA LEU A 45 12.53 20.94 -24.81
C LEU A 45 13.57 20.79 -23.70
N LYS A 46 13.62 21.71 -22.73
CA LYS A 46 14.52 21.61 -21.58
C LYS A 46 14.15 20.41 -20.69
N ILE A 47 12.86 20.16 -20.50
CA ILE A 47 12.35 19.00 -19.76
C ILE A 47 12.85 17.72 -20.41
N LEU A 48 12.65 17.56 -21.72
CA LEU A 48 13.10 16.36 -22.45
C LEU A 48 14.62 16.19 -22.38
N GLU A 49 15.38 17.28 -22.48
CA GLU A 49 16.84 17.26 -22.36
C GLU A 49 17.27 16.79 -20.96
N HIS A 50 16.64 17.33 -19.91
CA HIS A 50 16.86 16.90 -18.53
C HIS A 50 16.52 15.41 -18.33
N GLU A 51 15.39 14.94 -18.86
CA GLU A 51 14.99 13.53 -18.71
C GLU A 51 15.89 12.56 -19.46
N LEU A 52 16.34 12.90 -20.67
CA LEU A 52 17.26 12.06 -21.43
C LEU A 52 18.62 11.92 -20.75
N LEU A 53 19.03 12.92 -19.94
CA LEU A 53 20.28 12.91 -19.21
C LEU A 53 20.19 12.20 -17.85
N ASN A 54 19.03 12.25 -17.19
CA ASN A 54 18.87 11.83 -15.79
C ASN A 54 17.97 10.61 -15.57
N ASN A 55 17.12 10.22 -16.53
CA ASN A 55 16.19 9.10 -16.39
C ASN A 55 16.74 7.82 -17.08
N PRO A 56 17.17 6.79 -16.32
CA PRO A 56 17.63 5.53 -16.89
C PRO A 56 16.50 4.70 -17.52
N TYR A 57 15.23 5.00 -17.21
CA TYR A 57 14.03 4.28 -17.64
C TYR A 57 13.15 5.09 -18.61
N PHE A 58 13.75 5.99 -19.39
CA PHE A 58 13.01 6.88 -20.31
C PHE A 58 12.02 6.15 -21.23
N ASP A 59 12.37 4.96 -21.73
CA ASP A 59 11.49 4.18 -22.63
C ASP A 59 10.16 3.75 -21.97
N GLN A 60 10.18 3.54 -20.65
CA GLN A 60 8.99 3.19 -19.87
C GLN A 60 8.19 4.43 -19.47
N ALA A 61 8.86 5.56 -19.23
CA ALA A 61 8.23 6.84 -18.94
C ALA A 61 7.49 7.38 -20.18
N HIS A 62 8.09 7.23 -21.37
CA HIS A 62 7.56 7.74 -22.63
C HIS A 62 7.55 6.69 -23.74
N PRO A 63 6.66 5.67 -23.64
CA PRO A 63 6.58 4.58 -24.62
C PRO A 63 6.24 5.07 -26.03
N GLN A 64 5.62 6.23 -26.18
CA GLN A 64 5.29 6.86 -27.47
C GLN A 64 6.51 7.16 -28.35
N PHE A 65 7.72 7.24 -27.77
CA PHE A 65 8.96 7.49 -28.52
C PHE A 65 9.77 6.23 -28.82
N LYS A 66 9.31 5.03 -28.40
CA LYS A 66 10.06 3.77 -28.50
C LYS A 66 10.55 3.45 -29.92
N ASN A 67 9.79 3.85 -30.95
CA ASN A 67 10.14 3.61 -32.36
C ASN A 67 10.99 4.74 -32.98
N LYS A 68 11.10 5.89 -32.31
CA LYS A 68 11.78 7.09 -32.81
C LYS A 68 13.21 7.23 -32.27
N LYS A 69 13.61 6.38 -31.31
CA LYS A 69 14.93 6.38 -30.70
C LYS A 69 15.36 4.94 -30.35
N PRO A 70 16.66 4.65 -30.28
CA PRO A 70 17.12 3.38 -29.74
C PRO A 70 16.81 3.26 -28.25
N LYS A 71 16.79 2.04 -27.71
CA LYS A 71 16.70 1.82 -26.27
C LYS A 71 17.84 2.58 -25.56
N THR A 72 17.50 3.38 -24.56
CA THR A 72 18.45 4.24 -23.85
C THR A 72 18.54 3.85 -22.39
N THR A 73 19.75 3.78 -21.85
CA THR A 73 20.03 3.58 -20.42
C THR A 73 21.12 4.55 -19.98
N LEU A 74 21.19 4.82 -18.68
CA LEU A 74 22.25 5.63 -18.07
C LEU A 74 23.17 4.74 -17.25
N ASN A 75 24.48 4.92 -17.47
CA ASN A 75 25.49 4.24 -16.69
C ASN A 75 26.17 5.27 -15.80
N GLN A 76 26.14 5.03 -14.49
CA GLN A 76 26.90 5.83 -13.54
C GLN A 76 28.38 5.51 -13.69
N LYS A 77 29.22 6.55 -13.61
CA LYS A 77 30.67 6.43 -13.66
C LYS A 77 31.24 6.72 -12.28
N GLU A 78 32.38 6.13 -11.98
CA GLU A 78 33.16 6.48 -10.81
C GLU A 78 33.77 7.87 -11.02
N GLU A 79 33.58 8.75 -10.03
CA GLU A 79 34.06 10.11 -10.06
C GLU A 79 34.83 10.42 -8.77
N THR A 80 35.92 11.16 -8.90
CA THR A 80 36.63 11.70 -7.74
C THR A 80 35.82 12.88 -7.21
N LEU A 81 35.38 12.79 -5.96
CA LEU A 81 34.59 13.84 -5.33
C LEU A 81 35.49 14.93 -4.72
N ASP A 82 35.05 16.18 -4.83
CA ASP A 82 35.68 17.28 -4.10
C ASP A 82 35.36 17.17 -2.61
N PHE A 83 36.39 17.34 -1.77
CA PHE A 83 36.28 17.10 -0.33
C PHE A 83 35.19 17.99 0.30
N MET A 84 35.18 19.29 -0.01
CA MET A 84 34.23 20.22 0.61
C MET A 84 32.83 20.10 0.00
N LYS A 85 32.71 20.02 -1.32
CA LYS A 85 31.41 19.95 -1.99
C LYS A 85 30.66 18.64 -1.74
N SER A 86 31.37 17.56 -1.45
CA SER A 86 30.72 16.28 -1.17
C SER A 86 30.08 16.22 0.21
N LEU A 87 30.46 17.06 1.17
CA LEU A 87 29.92 17.04 2.54
C LEU A 87 28.40 17.26 2.61
N THR A 88 27.83 17.98 1.63
CA THR A 88 26.38 18.23 1.55
C THR A 88 25.61 17.14 0.80
N MET A 89 26.30 16.12 0.27
CA MET A 89 25.65 15.04 -0.45
C MET A 89 25.07 14.02 0.53
N GLU A 90 23.90 13.50 0.19
CA GLU A 90 23.23 12.44 0.95
C GLU A 90 23.66 11.05 0.49
N GLN A 91 23.67 10.11 1.42
CA GLN A 91 23.85 8.68 1.14
C GLN A 91 22.63 8.15 0.39
N ARG A 92 22.88 7.36 -0.67
CA ARG A 92 21.80 6.83 -1.52
C ARG A 92 20.86 5.86 -0.81
N VAL A 93 21.42 5.00 0.04
CA VAL A 93 20.68 3.90 0.67
C VAL A 93 21.18 3.73 2.10
N PRO A 94 20.41 4.18 3.10
CA PRO A 94 20.79 4.02 4.49
C PRO A 94 20.50 2.61 5.05
N GLN A 95 19.68 1.81 4.35
CA GLN A 95 19.17 0.52 4.86
C GLN A 95 19.20 -0.58 3.79
N HIS A 96 19.26 -1.84 4.21
CA HIS A 96 19.13 -2.96 3.29
C HIS A 96 17.69 -3.03 2.78
N MET A 97 17.49 -2.65 1.52
CA MET A 97 16.19 -2.75 0.85
C MET A 97 16.09 -4.09 0.11
N PRO A 98 14.99 -4.85 0.26
CA PRO A 98 14.69 -6.02 -0.56
C PRO A 98 14.45 -5.62 -2.03
N GLN A 99 14.49 -6.58 -2.95
CA GLN A 99 14.43 -6.30 -4.39
C GLN A 99 13.09 -5.64 -4.78
N GLU A 100 11.99 -6.10 -4.19
CA GLU A 100 10.64 -5.60 -4.42
C GLU A 100 10.53 -4.11 -4.07
N GLU A 101 11.12 -3.70 -2.94
CA GLU A 101 11.18 -2.30 -2.54
C GLU A 101 12.11 -1.47 -3.43
N GLN A 102 13.22 -2.05 -3.90
CA GLN A 102 14.13 -1.36 -4.83
C GLN A 102 13.43 -1.05 -6.16
N GLU A 103 12.71 -2.03 -6.71
CA GLU A 103 11.94 -1.87 -7.94
C GLU A 103 10.84 -0.82 -7.78
N HIS A 104 10.08 -0.87 -6.68
CA HIS A 104 9.07 0.16 -6.37
C HIS A 104 9.70 1.54 -6.18
N ASN A 105 10.82 1.63 -5.46
CA ASN A 105 11.50 2.90 -5.23
C ASN A 105 12.01 3.52 -6.53
N ASN A 106 12.53 2.70 -7.44
CA ASN A 106 12.92 3.13 -8.78
C ASN A 106 11.70 3.56 -9.61
N TYR A 107 10.59 2.82 -9.51
CA TYR A 107 9.33 3.18 -10.16
C TYR A 107 8.81 4.54 -9.68
N LYS A 108 8.71 4.76 -8.37
CA LYS A 108 8.35 6.05 -7.76
C LYS A 108 9.28 7.18 -8.22
N GLN A 109 10.59 6.92 -8.24
CA GLN A 109 11.58 7.93 -8.60
C GLN A 109 11.53 8.37 -10.07
N TYR A 110 11.21 7.46 -10.99
CA TYR A 110 11.44 7.70 -12.43
C TYR A 110 10.21 7.55 -13.33
N LEU A 111 9.15 6.89 -12.88
CA LEU A 111 8.05 6.45 -13.75
C LEU A 111 6.66 6.87 -13.27
N GLU A 112 6.42 6.85 -11.96
CA GLU A 112 5.08 7.08 -11.39
C GLU A 112 4.45 8.39 -11.88
N GLY A 113 5.14 9.51 -11.70
CA GLY A 113 4.63 10.81 -12.12
C GLY A 113 4.36 10.90 -13.62
N TYR A 114 5.10 10.17 -14.47
CA TYR A 114 4.87 10.18 -15.93
C TYR A 114 3.65 9.40 -16.38
N LYS A 115 3.21 8.44 -15.57
CA LYS A 115 1.99 7.67 -15.83
C LYS A 115 0.76 8.31 -15.17
N SER A 116 0.97 9.13 -14.15
CA SER A 116 -0.10 9.91 -13.52
C SER A 116 -0.66 10.98 -14.46
N PRO A 117 -1.96 11.31 -14.36
CA PRO A 117 -2.56 12.37 -15.17
C PRO A 117 -2.03 13.77 -14.80
N GLN A 118 -1.61 13.99 -13.55
CA GLN A 118 -1.11 15.27 -13.07
C GLN A 118 0.35 15.52 -13.46
N GLY A 119 1.12 14.45 -13.71
CA GLY A 119 2.55 14.55 -14.01
C GLY A 119 3.43 14.47 -12.76
N PRO A 120 4.77 14.41 -12.94
CA PRO A 120 5.72 14.37 -11.84
C PRO A 120 5.83 15.73 -11.12
N LEU A 121 6.05 15.71 -9.80
CA LEU A 121 6.14 16.90 -8.94
C LEU A 121 7.08 17.99 -9.49
N LYS A 122 8.24 17.60 -10.05
CA LYS A 122 9.24 18.55 -10.61
C LYS A 122 8.74 19.41 -11.77
N TRP A 123 7.73 18.96 -12.51
CA TRP A 123 7.18 19.67 -13.67
C TRP A 123 5.71 20.08 -13.46
N MET A 124 5.18 19.89 -12.25
CA MET A 124 3.81 20.26 -11.87
C MET A 124 3.68 21.78 -11.77
N LYS A 125 2.54 22.31 -12.26
CA LYS A 125 2.24 23.74 -12.16
C LYS A 125 2.00 24.13 -10.70
N GLN A 126 2.41 25.34 -10.33
CA GLN A 126 2.25 25.84 -8.96
C GLN A 126 0.77 25.88 -8.52
N GLU A 127 -0.12 26.27 -9.43
CA GLU A 127 -1.58 26.28 -9.21
C GLU A 127 -2.12 24.91 -8.76
N GLN A 128 -1.70 23.84 -9.45
CA GLN A 128 -2.12 22.48 -9.11
C GLN A 128 -1.57 22.02 -7.75
N LYS A 129 -0.33 22.42 -7.43
CA LYS A 129 0.24 22.17 -6.10
C LYS A 129 -0.58 22.86 -5.02
N ASP A 130 -0.94 24.13 -5.24
CA ASP A 130 -1.71 24.92 -4.27
C ASP A 130 -3.12 24.35 -4.05
N GLU A 131 -3.79 23.85 -5.08
CA GLU A 131 -5.05 23.10 -4.94
C GLU A 131 -4.90 21.87 -4.04
N ILE A 132 -3.86 21.07 -4.28
CA ILE A 132 -3.57 19.89 -3.47
C ILE A 132 -3.23 20.29 -2.03
N HIS A 133 -2.50 21.39 -1.83
CA HIS A 133 -2.17 21.89 -0.50
C HIS A 133 -3.40 22.30 0.32
N ILE A 134 -4.39 22.94 -0.31
CA ILE A 134 -5.65 23.32 0.34
C ILE A 134 -6.41 22.06 0.79
N LEU A 135 -6.50 21.04 -0.07
CA LEU A 135 -7.15 19.77 0.28
C LEU A 135 -6.43 19.03 1.41
N ILE A 136 -5.09 19.09 1.44
CA ILE A 136 -4.30 18.54 2.55
C ILE A 136 -4.63 19.26 3.85
N GLU A 137 -4.68 20.60 3.85
CA GLU A 137 -4.97 21.39 5.04
C GLU A 137 -6.36 21.11 5.59
N GLU A 138 -7.37 21.02 4.71
CA GLU A 138 -8.74 20.66 5.08
C GLU A 138 -8.79 19.28 5.74
N LYS A 139 -8.14 18.28 5.13
CA LYS A 139 -8.13 16.91 5.68
C LYS A 139 -7.35 16.81 6.99
N MET A 140 -6.22 17.50 7.10
CA MET A 140 -5.45 17.54 8.35
C MET A 140 -6.23 18.26 9.47
N GLN A 141 -7.01 19.30 9.14
CA GLN A 141 -7.90 19.95 10.11
C GLN A 141 -9.01 19.00 10.57
N GLN A 142 -9.67 18.27 9.65
CA GLN A 142 -10.68 17.27 9.99
C GLN A 142 -10.13 16.19 10.93
N LEU A 143 -8.90 15.74 10.71
CA LEU A 143 -8.24 14.78 11.61
C LEU A 143 -7.92 15.39 12.97
N GLU A 144 -7.50 16.65 13.04
CA GLU A 144 -7.23 17.34 14.30
C GLU A 144 -8.51 17.58 15.11
N ASP A 145 -9.61 17.95 14.45
CA ASP A 145 -10.91 18.17 15.07
C ASP A 145 -11.48 16.89 15.72
N SER A 146 -11.06 15.71 15.24
CA SER A 146 -11.42 14.43 15.87
C SER A 146 -10.82 14.26 17.28
N GLN A 147 -9.79 15.04 17.62
CA GLN A 147 -9.00 14.95 18.87
C GLN A 147 -8.35 13.58 19.12
N LEU A 148 -8.35 12.70 18.12
CA LEU A 148 -7.72 11.39 18.21
C LEU A 148 -6.19 11.52 18.10
N SER A 149 -5.50 10.55 18.69
CA SER A 149 -4.07 10.37 18.46
C SER A 149 -3.80 9.60 17.16
N ARG A 150 -2.57 9.68 16.69
CA ARG A 150 -2.09 8.95 15.51
C ARG A 150 -2.35 7.44 15.60
N GLU A 151 -2.07 6.84 16.75
CA GLU A 151 -2.19 5.40 16.95
C GLU A 151 -3.66 4.96 16.93
N GLU A 152 -4.56 5.74 17.54
CA GLU A 152 -6.01 5.46 17.54
C GLU A 152 -6.63 5.57 16.13
N ILE A 153 -6.06 6.40 15.24
CA ILE A 153 -6.53 6.51 13.85
C ILE A 153 -6.08 5.31 13.01
N LEU A 154 -4.88 4.78 13.27
CA LEU A 154 -4.29 3.72 12.46
C LEU A 154 -4.59 2.31 12.97
N TYR A 155 -4.82 2.18 14.28
CA TYR A 155 -4.96 0.89 14.97
C TYR A 155 -6.17 0.92 15.90
N ASP A 156 -6.86 -0.22 15.94
CA ASP A 156 -8.03 -0.42 16.80
C ASP A 156 -7.68 -1.07 18.15
N ASP A 157 -6.38 -1.19 18.48
CA ASP A 157 -5.89 -1.92 19.65
C ASP A 157 -5.90 -1.10 20.95
N GLY A 158 -6.47 0.12 20.90
CA GLY A 158 -6.66 1.00 22.05
C GLY A 158 -5.39 1.66 22.56
N ARG A 159 -4.27 1.60 21.81
CA ARG A 159 -3.09 2.39 22.14
C ARG A 159 -3.37 3.87 21.95
N LYS A 160 -2.89 4.67 22.90
CA LYS A 160 -3.07 6.12 22.90
C LYS A 160 -1.72 6.80 22.76
N GLY A 161 -1.58 7.54 21.67
CA GLY A 161 -0.43 8.39 21.42
C GLY A 161 -0.64 9.82 21.90
N ILE A 162 0.18 10.72 21.35
CA ILE A 162 0.03 12.17 21.49
C ILE A 162 -1.12 12.63 20.57
N PRO A 163 -2.04 13.50 21.02
CA PRO A 163 -3.06 14.10 20.15
C PRO A 163 -2.43 14.88 18.99
N LEU A 164 -3.07 14.86 17.81
CA LEU A 164 -2.51 15.48 16.59
C LEU A 164 -2.29 17.01 16.72
N SER A 165 -3.07 17.69 17.57
CA SER A 165 -2.87 19.12 17.86
C SER A 165 -1.56 19.41 18.61
N GLN A 166 -1.02 18.43 19.33
CA GLN A 166 0.22 18.54 20.11
C GLN A 166 1.43 17.91 19.42
N ASP A 167 1.20 17.15 18.35
CA ASP A 167 2.26 16.48 17.60
C ASP A 167 3.05 17.49 16.74
N PRO A 168 4.32 17.79 17.08
CA PRO A 168 5.08 18.82 16.38
C PRO A 168 5.31 18.50 14.91
N PHE A 169 5.44 17.22 14.57
CA PHE A 169 5.68 16.80 13.19
C PHE A 169 4.41 16.97 12.35
N PHE A 170 3.26 16.53 12.87
CA PHE A 170 1.98 16.74 12.19
C PHE A 170 1.72 18.23 11.95
N GLN A 171 1.93 19.08 12.97
CA GLN A 171 1.76 20.52 12.85
C GLN A 171 2.78 21.17 11.89
N PHE A 172 4.01 20.66 11.83
CA PHE A 172 5.01 21.12 10.88
C PHE A 172 4.60 20.82 9.43
N ILE A 173 4.12 19.61 9.15
CA ILE A 173 3.62 19.23 7.81
C ILE A 173 2.37 20.05 7.46
N LYS A 174 1.47 20.28 8.42
CA LYS A 174 0.27 21.10 8.24
C LYS A 174 0.60 22.56 7.90
N THR A 175 1.60 23.16 8.54
CA THR A 175 1.92 24.59 8.36
C THR A 175 2.88 24.86 7.20
N ASN A 176 3.78 23.93 6.87
CA ASN A 176 4.85 24.16 5.91
C ASN A 176 4.62 23.40 4.59
N LYS A 177 4.17 24.11 3.55
CA LYS A 177 3.96 23.56 2.20
C LYS A 177 5.23 22.96 1.60
N LEU A 178 6.38 23.64 1.75
CA LEU A 178 7.66 23.19 1.19
C LEU A 178 8.12 21.87 1.81
N ALA A 179 7.88 21.67 3.11
CA ALA A 179 8.22 20.41 3.78
C ALA A 179 7.47 19.22 3.14
N ARG A 180 6.20 19.40 2.76
CA ARG A 180 5.41 18.37 2.07
C ARG A 180 6.04 17.98 0.74
N GLU A 181 6.53 18.97 -0.02
CA GLU A 181 7.20 18.75 -1.30
C GLU A 181 8.57 18.07 -1.14
N MET A 182 9.35 18.48 -0.12
CA MET A 182 10.69 17.93 0.13
C MET A 182 10.67 16.45 0.50
N MET A 183 9.61 15.96 1.12
CA MET A 183 9.48 14.55 1.50
C MET A 183 9.07 13.64 0.33
N ILE A 184 8.61 14.21 -0.79
CA ILE A 184 8.17 13.47 -1.97
C ILE A 184 9.25 13.53 -3.04
N LYS A 185 9.51 12.41 -3.72
CA LYS A 185 10.56 12.37 -4.74
C LYS A 185 10.17 13.26 -5.94
N PRO A 186 11.13 13.89 -6.63
CA PRO A 186 10.82 14.82 -7.72
C PRO A 186 10.10 14.17 -8.92
N GLY A 187 10.29 12.86 -9.15
CA GLY A 187 9.60 12.10 -10.21
C GLY A 187 8.31 11.41 -9.79
N GLU A 188 7.93 11.56 -8.53
CA GLU A 188 6.73 10.96 -7.93
C GLU A 188 5.51 11.88 -8.12
N GLU A 189 4.32 11.28 -8.08
CA GLU A 189 3.05 12.03 -8.09
C GLU A 189 2.78 12.65 -6.71
N PHE A 190 2.46 13.95 -6.71
CA PHE A 190 2.11 14.70 -5.51
C PHE A 190 0.62 14.51 -5.21
N THR A 191 0.29 13.75 -4.16
CA THR A 191 -1.10 13.42 -3.80
C THR A 191 -1.41 13.71 -2.34
N VAL A 192 -2.68 14.02 -2.07
CA VAL A 192 -3.19 14.27 -0.70
C VAL A 192 -2.94 13.05 0.19
N LYS A 193 -3.23 11.84 -0.31
CA LYS A 193 -3.09 10.58 0.44
C LYS A 193 -1.66 10.37 0.96
N LYS A 194 -0.64 10.57 0.12
CA LYS A 194 0.77 10.36 0.50
C LYS A 194 1.21 11.32 1.60
N VAL A 195 0.82 12.59 1.51
CA VAL A 195 1.18 13.59 2.53
C VAL A 195 0.49 13.29 3.86
N ILE A 196 -0.79 12.90 3.84
CA ILE A 196 -1.51 12.49 5.05
C ILE A 196 -0.88 11.22 5.64
N GLU A 197 -0.54 10.24 4.81
CA GLU A 197 0.12 9.02 5.28
C GLU A 197 1.46 9.33 5.95
N MET A 198 2.29 10.20 5.38
CA MET A 198 3.53 10.64 6.03
C MET A 198 3.26 11.36 7.35
N ALA A 199 2.22 12.20 7.42
CA ALA A 199 1.85 12.89 8.65
C ALA A 199 1.38 11.93 9.76
N LEU A 200 0.64 10.88 9.37
CA LEU A 200 0.15 9.84 10.28
C LEU A 200 1.18 8.72 10.54
N ARG A 201 2.18 8.54 9.67
CA ARG A 201 3.22 7.52 9.82
C ARG A 201 4.58 8.16 9.59
N GLN A 202 5.35 8.32 10.66
CA GLN A 202 6.72 8.80 10.60
C GLN A 202 7.68 7.70 10.13
N ASP A 203 7.41 7.11 8.97
CA ASP A 203 8.23 6.08 8.34
C ASP A 203 9.47 6.68 7.65
N ILE A 204 10.02 7.74 8.24
CA ILE A 204 11.25 8.39 7.80
C ILE A 204 12.41 7.52 8.26
N GLY A 205 13.26 7.11 7.31
CA GLY A 205 14.47 6.37 7.62
C GLY A 205 15.47 7.19 8.45
N PRO A 206 16.60 6.58 8.84
CA PRO A 206 17.66 7.29 9.52
C PRO A 206 18.29 8.32 8.56
N ASP A 207 18.77 9.44 9.11
CA ASP A 207 19.28 10.62 8.37
C ASP A 207 20.39 10.23 7.38
N PRO A 208 20.21 10.43 6.05
CA PRO A 208 21.19 10.01 5.06
C PRO A 208 22.43 10.92 4.97
N SER A 209 22.56 11.95 5.80
CA SER A 209 23.72 12.85 5.78
C SER A 209 25.06 12.12 6.03
N GLN A 210 26.14 12.69 5.50
CA GLN A 210 27.50 12.18 5.73
C GLN A 210 27.97 12.36 7.19
N ALA A 211 27.33 13.23 7.95
CA ALA A 211 27.62 13.42 9.37
C ALA A 211 27.20 12.20 10.21
N ARG A 212 26.20 11.43 9.78
CA ARG A 212 25.72 10.27 10.54
C ARG A 212 26.75 9.12 10.54
N SER A 213 27.00 8.55 11.72
CA SER A 213 27.70 7.25 11.81
C SER A 213 26.81 6.13 11.25
N ALA A 214 27.29 5.41 10.23
CA ALA A 214 26.55 4.31 9.62
C ALA A 214 26.57 3.09 10.53
N GLN A 215 25.72 3.08 11.55
CA GLN A 215 25.59 1.93 12.44
C GLN A 215 25.05 0.72 11.67
N LYS A 216 25.61 -0.45 11.92
CA LYS A 216 25.10 -1.70 11.35
C LYS A 216 23.63 -1.84 11.72
N LEU A 217 22.81 -2.17 10.72
CA LEU A 217 21.36 -2.12 10.86
C LEU A 217 20.90 -2.94 12.07
N PRO A 218 20.13 -2.31 12.96
CA PRO A 218 19.65 -2.94 14.16
C PRO A 218 18.59 -3.98 13.83
N LYS A 219 18.57 -5.07 14.60
CA LYS A 219 17.48 -6.04 14.55
C LYS A 219 16.30 -5.49 15.36
N PHE A 220 15.12 -5.44 14.76
CA PHE A 220 13.89 -5.05 15.46
C PHE A 220 13.07 -6.31 15.77
N ASP A 221 12.72 -6.53 17.04
CA ASP A 221 11.81 -7.59 17.49
C ASP A 221 10.54 -6.91 18.05
N LYS A 222 9.56 -6.59 17.20
CA LYS A 222 8.36 -5.78 17.56
C LYS A 222 7.54 -6.37 18.73
N LEU A 223 7.61 -7.69 18.96
CA LEU A 223 6.71 -8.41 19.88
C LEU A 223 7.15 -8.43 21.35
N LYS A 224 8.23 -7.73 21.73
CA LYS A 224 8.84 -7.85 23.08
C LYS A 224 8.77 -6.61 23.94
N ASP A 225 8.38 -5.46 23.39
CA ASP A 225 8.58 -4.16 24.04
C ASP A 225 7.23 -3.48 24.33
N GLU A 226 6.61 -3.82 25.47
CA GLU A 226 5.44 -3.10 26.00
C GLU A 226 5.84 -2.02 27.03
N SER A 227 7.09 -2.03 27.51
CA SER A 227 7.56 -1.05 28.49
C SER A 227 8.38 0.05 27.83
N ASN A 228 7.80 1.24 27.70
CA ASN A 228 8.43 2.47 27.18
C ASN A 228 9.66 2.98 27.98
N LEU A 229 10.13 2.23 28.99
CA LEU A 229 11.19 2.62 29.93
C LEU A 229 12.42 1.70 29.88
N GLU A 230 12.59 0.91 28.81
CA GLU A 230 13.80 0.12 28.65
C GLU A 230 15.03 1.03 28.50
N HIS A 231 16.13 0.64 29.13
CA HIS A 231 17.43 1.26 28.88
C HIS A 231 17.78 1.01 27.41
N SER A 232 18.23 2.03 26.68
CA SER A 232 18.52 1.93 25.25
C SER A 232 19.40 0.71 24.98
N ASN A 233 18.84 -0.29 24.30
CA ASN A 233 19.60 -1.44 23.89
C ASN A 233 20.46 -1.02 22.70
N TRP A 234 21.74 -0.78 22.97
CA TRP A 234 22.79 -0.43 22.02
C TRP A 234 22.97 -1.38 20.81
N ASN A 235 22.33 -2.57 20.84
CA ASN A 235 22.28 -3.51 19.71
C ASN A 235 20.99 -3.39 18.86
N ASN A 236 19.98 -2.70 19.38
CA ASN A 236 18.71 -2.42 18.72
C ASN A 236 18.75 -1.03 18.09
N PHE A 237 17.63 -0.62 17.51
CA PHE A 237 17.50 0.65 16.83
C PHE A 237 17.69 1.81 17.80
N ASN A 238 18.54 2.76 17.42
CA ASN A 238 18.80 3.94 18.20
C ASN A 238 18.01 5.13 17.61
N PRO A 239 17.09 5.76 18.36
CA PRO A 239 16.38 6.96 17.91
C PRO A 239 17.31 8.11 17.50
N ASP A 240 18.55 8.18 18.01
CA ASP A 240 19.52 9.20 17.58
C ASP A 240 19.88 9.11 16.09
N GLN A 241 19.55 8.00 15.41
CA GLN A 241 19.79 7.86 13.98
C GLN A 241 18.83 8.68 13.11
N TYR A 242 17.70 9.14 13.65
CA TYR A 242 16.75 9.98 12.90
C TYR A 242 17.32 11.36 12.58
N PHE A 243 18.28 11.84 13.36
CA PHE A 243 18.90 13.15 13.14
C PHE A 243 20.39 13.09 13.44
N SER A 244 21.20 13.37 12.43
CA SER A 244 22.65 13.18 12.51
C SER A 244 23.32 13.96 13.64
N GLU A 245 22.80 15.13 14.00
CA GLU A 245 23.35 15.96 15.09
C GLU A 245 23.40 15.19 16.41
N TYR A 246 22.38 14.38 16.73
CA TYR A 246 22.38 13.56 17.94
C TYR A 246 23.39 12.40 17.84
N SER A 247 23.52 11.81 16.65
CA SER A 247 24.48 10.73 16.41
C SER A 247 25.93 11.21 16.20
N SER A 248 26.18 12.52 16.09
CA SER A 248 27.50 13.11 15.82
C SER A 248 28.39 13.19 17.07
N GLN A 249 27.99 12.53 18.16
CA GLN A 249 28.80 12.41 19.36
C GLN A 249 30.04 11.54 19.10
N THR A 250 31.13 11.85 19.81
CA THR A 250 32.41 11.15 19.69
C THR A 250 32.27 9.64 19.89
N GLU A 251 31.40 9.19 20.78
CA GLU A 251 31.17 7.76 21.04
C GLU A 251 30.68 7.01 19.80
N SER A 252 29.75 7.59 19.04
CA SER A 252 29.20 7.00 17.82
C SER A 252 30.25 6.88 16.71
N TYR A 253 31.08 7.92 16.52
CA TYR A 253 32.18 7.87 15.56
C TYR A 253 33.23 6.83 15.95
N LEU A 254 33.66 6.83 17.22
CA LEU A 254 34.64 5.86 17.69
C LEU A 254 34.14 4.41 17.56
N LYS A 255 32.85 4.17 17.79
CA LYS A 255 32.23 2.84 17.69
C LYS A 255 32.31 2.25 16.28
N GLU A 256 32.07 3.07 15.24
CA GLU A 256 32.00 2.57 13.86
C GLU A 256 33.34 2.66 13.12
N PHE A 257 34.13 3.71 13.35
CA PHE A 257 35.36 3.96 12.59
C PHE A 257 36.63 3.39 13.25
N MET A 258 36.59 3.08 14.54
CA MET A 258 37.76 2.62 15.30
C MET A 258 37.45 1.41 16.17
N LYS A 259 38.48 0.69 16.60
CA LYS A 259 38.33 -0.33 17.65
C LYS A 259 38.48 0.35 19.01
N PRO A 260 37.67 -0.01 20.03
CA PRO A 260 37.78 0.61 21.33
C PRO A 260 39.06 0.18 22.05
N ASP A 261 39.90 1.14 22.42
CA ASP A 261 41.10 0.91 23.24
C ASP A 261 40.79 0.91 24.74
N ARG A 262 39.67 1.51 25.12
CA ARG A 262 39.23 1.65 26.52
C ARG A 262 37.83 1.09 26.71
N LYS A 263 37.63 0.42 27.84
CA LYS A 263 36.30 -0.05 28.26
C LYS A 263 35.66 1.02 29.13
N VAL A 264 34.58 1.63 28.63
CA VAL A 264 33.74 2.52 29.42
C VAL A 264 32.76 1.68 30.24
N HIS A 265 32.68 1.95 31.54
CA HIS A 265 31.79 1.25 32.45
C HIS A 265 30.54 2.09 32.70
N HIS A 266 29.39 1.64 32.20
CA HIS A 266 28.10 2.24 32.53
C HIS A 266 27.62 1.72 33.90
N MET A 267 26.91 2.57 34.65
CA MET A 267 26.37 2.19 35.95
C MET A 267 25.33 1.08 35.80
N PRO A 268 25.52 -0.11 36.42
CA PRO A 268 24.59 -1.20 36.27
C PRO A 268 23.33 -0.96 37.10
N LEU A 269 22.17 -1.28 36.51
CA LEU A 269 20.89 -1.28 37.23
C LEU A 269 20.83 -2.42 38.26
N SER A 270 20.07 -2.19 39.34
CA SER A 270 19.76 -3.24 40.32
C SER A 270 18.93 -4.37 39.69
N GLU A 271 19.03 -5.59 40.23
CA GLU A 271 18.30 -6.74 39.68
C GLU A 271 16.77 -6.55 39.76
N ALA A 272 16.30 -5.90 40.83
CA ALA A 272 14.88 -5.58 41.01
C ALA A 272 14.38 -4.56 39.96
N GLU A 273 15.18 -3.52 39.68
CA GLU A 273 14.84 -2.54 38.64
C GLU A 273 14.83 -3.16 37.24
N LYS A 274 15.85 -3.97 36.90
CA LYS A 274 15.89 -4.70 35.62
C LYS A 274 14.62 -5.53 35.42
N ARG A 275 14.17 -6.21 36.48
CA ARG A 275 12.94 -7.00 36.47
C ARG A 275 11.70 -6.13 36.31
N LYS A 276 11.60 -5.02 37.04
CA LYS A 276 10.44 -4.11 37.00
C LYS A 276 10.25 -3.49 35.62
N ARG A 277 11.35 -3.08 34.98
CA ARG A 277 11.33 -2.50 33.62
C ARG A 277 10.92 -3.56 32.61
N ASN A 278 11.60 -4.70 32.61
CA ASN A 278 11.42 -5.73 31.61
C ASN A 278 10.30 -6.72 31.99
N GLN A 279 9.19 -6.28 32.59
CA GLN A 279 8.08 -7.16 32.94
C GLN A 279 7.01 -7.08 31.86
N ARG A 280 6.77 -8.20 31.18
CA ARG A 280 5.73 -8.37 30.16
C ARG A 280 4.42 -8.83 30.79
N GLN A 281 3.30 -8.34 30.28
CA GLN A 281 1.98 -8.87 30.60
C GLN A 281 1.43 -9.63 29.40
N ILE A 282 0.62 -10.65 29.68
CA ILE A 282 -0.01 -11.48 28.65
C ILE A 282 -1.41 -11.78 29.13
N ASN A 283 -2.36 -11.71 28.21
CA ASN A 283 -3.73 -12.12 28.45
C ASN A 283 -3.77 -13.60 28.88
N TYR A 284 -4.53 -13.88 29.94
CA TYR A 284 -4.61 -15.23 30.48
C TYR A 284 -5.34 -16.20 29.56
N TYR A 285 -6.27 -15.72 28.73
CA TYR A 285 -7.05 -16.53 27.81
C TYR A 285 -6.21 -17.08 26.66
N ASP A 286 -5.21 -16.33 26.22
CA ASP A 286 -4.33 -16.72 25.11
C ASP A 286 -3.30 -17.78 25.51
N ILE A 287 -3.10 -18.00 26.82
CA ILE A 287 -2.19 -19.03 27.36
C ILE A 287 -2.88 -20.41 27.26
N HIS A 288 -2.99 -20.92 26.04
CA HIS A 288 -3.52 -22.23 25.71
C HIS A 288 -2.44 -23.10 25.04
N TRP A 289 -2.46 -24.42 25.28
CA TRP A 289 -1.49 -25.37 24.69
C TRP A 289 -1.56 -25.46 23.15
N ARG A 290 -2.65 -24.95 22.56
CA ARG A 290 -2.88 -24.90 21.11
C ARG A 290 -2.16 -23.71 20.44
N ASN A 291 -1.94 -22.63 21.18
CA ASN A 291 -1.27 -21.43 20.68
C ASN A 291 0.26 -21.58 20.82
N THR A 292 0.85 -22.39 19.94
CA THR A 292 2.29 -22.70 19.94
C THR A 292 3.15 -21.48 19.59
N GLU A 293 2.62 -20.53 18.80
CA GLU A 293 3.28 -19.27 18.46
C GLU A 293 3.62 -18.46 19.72
N LEU A 294 2.66 -18.35 20.65
CA LEU A 294 2.88 -17.68 21.93
C LEU A 294 3.80 -18.49 22.86
N ILE A 295 3.50 -19.76 23.11
CA ILE A 295 4.22 -20.54 24.15
C ILE A 295 5.66 -20.88 23.75
N SER A 296 5.97 -20.97 22.46
CA SER A 296 7.33 -21.23 21.96
C SER A 296 8.32 -20.10 22.27
N GLN A 297 7.83 -18.86 22.43
CA GLN A 297 8.66 -17.70 22.83
C GLN A 297 9.32 -17.89 24.21
N PHE A 298 8.66 -18.64 25.10
CA PHE A 298 9.09 -18.90 26.48
C PHE A 298 10.03 -20.10 26.62
N MET A 299 10.44 -20.69 25.49
CA MET A 299 11.40 -21.78 25.41
C MET A 299 12.72 -21.29 24.82
N ASN A 300 13.81 -21.97 25.12
CA ASN A 300 15.10 -21.73 24.47
C ASN A 300 15.21 -22.51 23.15
N ALA A 301 16.31 -22.32 22.42
CA ALA A 301 16.56 -23.01 21.17
C ALA A 301 16.72 -24.53 21.33
N ALA A 302 17.04 -25.03 22.53
CA ALA A 302 17.14 -26.45 22.87
C ALA A 302 15.83 -27.02 23.44
N SER A 303 14.71 -26.31 23.25
CA SER A 303 13.38 -26.63 23.77
C SER A 303 13.31 -26.81 25.29
N ASN A 304 14.17 -26.18 26.09
CA ASN A 304 14.00 -26.08 27.54
C ASN A 304 13.17 -24.83 27.92
N ILE A 305 12.30 -24.98 28.93
CA ILE A 305 11.49 -23.88 29.46
C ILE A 305 12.42 -22.89 30.17
N LYS A 306 12.43 -21.63 29.73
CA LYS A 306 13.22 -20.56 30.35
C LYS A 306 12.67 -20.20 31.73
N ASN A 307 13.51 -19.58 32.56
CA ASN A 307 13.06 -19.07 33.87
C ASN A 307 12.14 -17.85 33.70
N HIS A 308 11.21 -17.61 34.64
CA HIS A 308 10.31 -16.44 34.62
C HIS A 308 11.04 -15.09 34.47
N LYS A 309 12.26 -14.96 35.01
CA LYS A 309 13.11 -13.76 34.84
C LYS A 309 13.54 -13.57 33.38
N GLN A 310 13.94 -14.65 32.71
CA GLN A 310 14.33 -14.62 31.29
C GLN A 310 13.11 -14.41 30.38
N ASN A 311 11.97 -14.97 30.77
CA ASN A 311 10.69 -14.83 30.07
C ASN A 311 9.99 -13.49 30.33
N ARG A 312 10.50 -12.66 31.24
CA ARG A 312 9.89 -11.38 31.60
C ARG A 312 8.48 -11.53 32.21
N LEU A 313 8.13 -12.68 32.80
CA LEU A 313 6.79 -12.98 33.28
C LEU A 313 6.63 -12.91 34.81
N SER A 314 5.38 -12.72 35.24
CA SER A 314 4.99 -12.99 36.62
C SER A 314 5.11 -14.49 36.94
N LYS A 315 5.27 -14.83 38.23
CA LYS A 315 5.35 -16.24 38.67
C LYS A 315 4.09 -17.04 38.29
N ASN A 316 2.92 -16.40 38.32
CA ASN A 316 1.64 -17.06 38.04
C ASN A 316 1.47 -17.35 36.54
N GLN A 317 1.76 -16.38 35.68
CA GLN A 317 1.76 -16.59 34.22
C GLN A 317 2.79 -17.66 33.84
N GLN A 318 4.00 -17.63 34.40
CA GLN A 318 5.02 -18.66 34.14
C GLN A 318 4.51 -20.07 34.49
N LYS A 319 3.82 -20.25 35.63
CA LYS A 319 3.24 -21.55 36.00
C LYS A 319 2.18 -22.02 35.00
N ARG A 320 1.37 -21.11 34.46
CA ARG A 320 0.37 -21.43 33.41
C ARG A 320 1.06 -21.81 32.10
N VAL A 321 2.00 -21.00 31.64
CA VAL A 321 2.81 -21.26 30.43
C VAL A 321 3.54 -22.60 30.55
N ALA A 322 4.18 -22.89 31.69
CA ALA A 322 4.90 -24.15 31.88
C ALA A 322 3.98 -25.38 31.82
N ARG A 323 2.75 -25.27 32.34
CA ARG A 323 1.73 -26.33 32.20
C ARG A 323 1.29 -26.49 30.76
N ALA A 324 1.01 -25.39 30.06
CA ALA A 324 0.62 -25.40 28.65
C ALA A 324 1.72 -26.03 27.76
N ILE A 325 3.00 -25.72 28.00
CA ILE A 325 4.13 -26.30 27.26
C ILE A 325 4.24 -27.82 27.51
N ARG A 326 4.12 -28.27 28.77
CA ARG A 326 4.16 -29.71 29.07
C ARG A 326 3.05 -30.46 28.36
N LEU A 327 1.83 -29.90 28.40
CA LEU A 327 0.69 -30.48 27.71
C LEU A 327 0.87 -30.45 26.17
N ALA A 328 1.39 -29.37 25.61
CA ALA A 328 1.68 -29.29 24.17
C ALA A 328 2.73 -30.32 23.72
N ARG A 329 3.67 -30.71 24.59
CA ARG A 329 4.61 -31.81 24.32
C ARG A 329 3.96 -33.18 24.37
N GLU A 330 3.08 -33.40 25.34
CA GLU A 330 2.29 -34.62 25.44
C GLU A 330 1.40 -34.80 24.19
N MET A 331 0.89 -33.70 23.64
CA MET A 331 0.13 -33.67 22.37
C MET A 331 1.02 -33.66 21.12
N ALA A 332 2.34 -33.78 21.26
CA ALA A 332 3.33 -33.77 20.17
C ALA A 332 3.32 -32.51 19.27
N LEU A 333 2.76 -31.39 19.73
CA LEU A 333 2.83 -30.10 19.04
C LEU A 333 4.20 -29.42 19.20
N LEU A 334 4.87 -29.69 20.33
CA LEU A 334 6.20 -29.19 20.62
C LEU A 334 7.14 -30.34 20.99
N PRO A 335 8.45 -30.24 20.67
CA PRO A 335 9.41 -31.26 21.05
C PRO A 335 9.68 -31.28 22.56
N TYR A 336 9.93 -32.48 23.10
CA TYR A 336 10.44 -32.65 24.46
C TYR A 336 11.89 -32.16 24.59
N VAL A 337 12.71 -32.52 23.61
CA VAL A 337 14.14 -32.18 23.49
C VAL A 337 14.44 -31.93 22.00
N GLY A 338 15.32 -30.99 21.71
CA GLY A 338 15.72 -30.65 20.33
C GLY A 338 15.45 -29.19 19.98
N SER A 339 15.71 -28.84 18.71
CA SER A 339 15.46 -27.49 18.21
C SER A 339 14.00 -27.28 17.83
N ILE A 340 13.46 -26.11 18.18
CA ILE A 340 12.10 -25.69 17.81
C ILE A 340 12.11 -25.37 16.31
N LYS A 341 11.30 -26.08 15.53
CA LYS A 341 11.16 -25.87 14.10
C LYS A 341 10.11 -24.80 13.79
N PRO A 342 10.12 -24.18 12.60
CA PRO A 342 9.06 -23.27 12.18
C PRO A 342 7.67 -23.93 12.17
N SER A 343 7.57 -25.23 11.84
CA SER A 343 6.33 -26.01 11.94
C SER A 343 5.76 -26.01 13.36
N ASP A 344 6.63 -26.13 14.35
CA ASP A 344 6.25 -26.22 15.76
C ASP A 344 5.77 -24.87 16.32
N LYS A 345 6.04 -23.77 15.60
CA LYS A 345 5.56 -22.42 15.94
C LYS A 345 4.20 -22.09 15.34
N GLN A 346 3.68 -22.93 14.44
CA GLN A 346 2.35 -22.75 13.87
C GLN A 346 1.31 -23.17 14.89
N SER A 347 0.50 -22.21 15.34
CA SER A 347 -0.57 -22.45 16.31
C SER A 347 -1.61 -23.37 15.72
N LEU A 348 -2.09 -24.32 16.51
CA LEU A 348 -3.14 -25.25 16.11
C LEU A 348 -4.48 -24.51 16.05
N LYS A 349 -5.05 -24.43 14.86
CA LYS A 349 -6.32 -23.77 14.56
C LYS A 349 -7.30 -24.76 13.93
N THR A 350 -8.41 -24.25 13.42
CA THR A 350 -9.33 -25.04 12.59
C THR A 350 -8.66 -25.44 11.27
N LEU A 351 -9.09 -26.55 10.66
CA LEU A 351 -8.57 -26.99 9.36
C LEU A 351 -8.73 -25.87 8.31
N GLN A 352 -9.86 -25.17 8.34
CA GLN A 352 -10.17 -24.06 7.44
C GLN A 352 -9.16 -22.92 7.58
N GLU A 353 -8.80 -22.52 8.80
CA GLU A 353 -7.79 -21.49 9.01
C GLU A 353 -6.39 -21.92 8.56
N ASP A 354 -6.01 -23.18 8.79
CA ASP A 354 -4.71 -23.71 8.37
C ASP A 354 -4.61 -23.81 6.85
N LEU A 355 -5.69 -24.24 6.18
CA LEU A 355 -5.80 -24.26 4.72
C LEU A 355 -5.82 -22.83 4.16
N ASN A 356 -6.58 -21.93 4.77
CA ASN A 356 -6.64 -20.53 4.36
C ASN A 356 -5.30 -19.83 4.52
N GLN A 357 -4.53 -20.09 5.58
CA GLN A 357 -3.15 -19.59 5.67
C GLN A 357 -2.24 -20.18 4.58
N ARG A 358 -2.54 -21.38 4.06
CA ARG A 358 -1.81 -22.00 2.96
C ARG A 358 -2.20 -21.45 1.58
N THR A 359 -3.47 -21.12 1.38
CA THR A 359 -4.00 -20.65 0.10
C THR A 359 -3.99 -19.13 -0.02
N LYS A 360 -4.14 -18.40 1.09
CA LYS A 360 -4.12 -16.94 1.14
C LYS A 360 -2.76 -16.42 0.67
N MET A 361 -2.84 -15.47 -0.25
CA MET A 361 -1.73 -14.70 -0.76
C MET A 361 -1.99 -13.25 -0.40
N ALA A 362 -1.14 -12.65 0.45
CA ALA A 362 -1.23 -11.23 0.74
C ALA A 362 -0.51 -10.46 -0.36
N ILE A 363 -1.22 -9.51 -0.98
CA ILE A 363 -0.70 -8.64 -2.04
C ILE A 363 -0.69 -7.21 -1.52
N ASN A 364 0.43 -6.53 -1.66
CA ASN A 364 0.50 -5.10 -1.37
C ASN A 364 -0.20 -4.32 -2.49
N ILE A 365 -1.22 -3.55 -2.17
CA ILE A 365 -2.06 -2.83 -3.14
C ILE A 365 -1.27 -1.75 -3.91
N GLU A 366 -0.25 -1.13 -3.29
CA GLU A 366 0.55 -0.09 -3.94
C GLU A 366 1.53 -0.63 -4.98
N THR A 367 1.98 -1.86 -4.80
CA THR A 367 3.13 -2.42 -5.54
C THR A 367 2.75 -3.66 -6.36
N GLY A 368 1.67 -4.34 -6.00
CA GLY A 368 1.24 -5.61 -6.59
C GLY A 368 2.11 -6.82 -6.24
N HIS A 369 3.15 -6.67 -5.41
CA HIS A 369 3.98 -7.82 -5.01
C HIS A 369 3.28 -8.67 -3.94
N ILE A 370 3.60 -9.96 -3.95
CA ILE A 370 3.10 -10.94 -2.99
C ILE A 370 4.07 -11.02 -1.83
N TYR A 371 3.56 -10.91 -0.60
CA TYR A 371 4.36 -11.13 0.59
C TYR A 371 4.69 -12.61 0.77
N VAL A 372 5.94 -12.90 1.10
CA VAL A 372 6.31 -14.23 1.57
C VAL A 372 5.73 -14.46 2.96
N LYS A 373 5.14 -15.63 3.18
CA LYS A 373 4.52 -15.97 4.48
C LYS A 373 5.51 -15.79 5.63
N GLY A 374 5.06 -15.05 6.65
CA GLY A 374 5.88 -14.65 7.80
C GLY A 374 6.61 -13.32 7.66
N GLN A 375 6.61 -12.70 6.47
CA GLN A 375 7.07 -11.32 6.26
C GLN A 375 5.92 -10.30 6.16
N GLU A 376 4.68 -10.79 6.09
CA GLU A 376 3.49 -9.95 6.03
C GLU A 376 3.43 -9.01 7.24
N PRO A 377 3.03 -7.74 7.06
CA PRO A 377 2.67 -6.90 8.19
C PRO A 377 1.57 -7.60 8.98
N SER A 378 1.71 -7.62 10.31
CA SER A 378 0.78 -8.27 11.23
C SER A 378 -0.57 -7.54 11.22
N SER A 379 -1.35 -7.70 10.15
CA SER A 379 -2.73 -7.23 10.02
C SER A 379 -3.70 -8.28 10.55
N SER A 380 -3.27 -9.09 11.52
CA SER A 380 -4.08 -10.18 12.06
C SER A 380 -5.44 -9.69 12.53
N GLU A 381 -5.56 -8.45 13.01
CA GLU A 381 -6.83 -7.88 13.47
C GLU A 381 -7.76 -7.46 12.32
N ILE A 382 -7.25 -6.83 11.26
CA ILE A 382 -8.05 -6.52 10.05
C ILE A 382 -8.44 -7.83 9.35
N SER A 383 -7.50 -8.76 9.26
CA SER A 383 -7.75 -10.10 8.74
C SER A 383 -8.72 -10.89 9.61
N GLN A 384 -8.70 -10.72 10.94
CA GLN A 384 -9.63 -11.35 11.87
C GLN A 384 -11.02 -10.75 11.73
N ARG A 385 -11.18 -9.41 11.68
CA ARG A 385 -12.50 -8.80 11.42
C ARG A 385 -13.07 -9.23 10.08
N LEU A 386 -12.24 -9.27 9.04
CA LEU A 386 -12.65 -9.79 7.74
C LEU A 386 -12.99 -11.29 7.82
N GLN A 387 -12.21 -12.08 8.55
CA GLN A 387 -12.48 -13.52 8.74
C GLN A 387 -13.72 -13.76 9.59
N ASP A 388 -13.98 -12.97 10.61
CA ASP A 388 -15.16 -13.04 11.46
C ASP A 388 -16.38 -12.67 10.62
N SER A 389 -16.31 -11.60 9.81
CA SER A 389 -17.38 -11.26 8.86
C SER A 389 -17.59 -12.34 7.78
N LEU A 390 -16.51 -12.98 7.32
CA LEU A 390 -16.58 -14.07 6.33
C LEU A 390 -17.09 -15.37 6.97
N GLN A 391 -16.71 -15.69 8.21
CA GLN A 391 -17.18 -16.87 8.93
C GLN A 391 -18.64 -16.71 9.36
N GLU A 392 -19.07 -15.50 9.73
CA GLU A 392 -20.48 -15.16 9.90
C GLU A 392 -21.25 -15.34 8.60
N ALA A 393 -20.66 -14.97 7.45
CA ALA A 393 -21.25 -15.20 6.13
C ALA A 393 -21.24 -16.68 5.68
N GLU A 394 -20.21 -17.47 6.03
CA GLU A 394 -20.06 -18.89 5.64
C GLU A 394 -20.89 -19.86 6.50
N GLN A 395 -21.17 -19.53 7.78
CA GLN A 395 -21.88 -20.45 8.70
C GLN A 395 -23.40 -20.50 8.50
N GLN A 396 -23.94 -19.67 7.61
CA GLN A 396 -25.35 -19.64 7.28
C GLN A 396 -25.46 -19.64 5.74
N ASP A 397 -26.52 -20.19 5.16
CA ASP A 397 -26.88 -20.01 3.73
C ASP A 397 -27.27 -18.53 3.46
N TYR A 398 -26.46 -17.59 3.97
CA TYR A 398 -26.74 -16.18 4.18
C TYR A 398 -26.40 -15.32 2.97
N GLU A 399 -25.81 -15.85 1.89
CA GLU A 399 -25.68 -15.07 0.65
C GLU A 399 -27.04 -14.54 0.17
N LEU A 400 -28.15 -15.21 0.49
CA LEU A 400 -29.51 -14.72 0.25
C LEU A 400 -30.05 -13.79 1.36
N ASN A 401 -29.62 -13.94 2.62
CA ASN A 401 -30.10 -13.13 3.75
C ASN A 401 -29.32 -11.81 3.95
N ILE A 402 -28.02 -11.74 3.61
CA ILE A 402 -27.27 -10.45 3.59
C ILE A 402 -27.90 -9.49 2.58
N LEU A 403 -28.44 -10.04 1.48
CA LEU A 403 -29.21 -9.28 0.49
C LEU A 403 -30.57 -8.79 1.04
N GLU A 404 -31.09 -9.39 2.11
CA GLU A 404 -32.26 -8.86 2.81
C GLU A 404 -31.90 -7.67 3.72
N GLU A 405 -30.68 -7.65 4.27
CA GLU A 405 -30.22 -6.56 5.16
C GLU A 405 -29.81 -5.29 4.39
N MET A 406 -29.35 -5.43 3.14
CA MET A 406 -29.03 -4.32 2.25
C MET A 406 -29.86 -4.39 0.94
N PRO A 407 -31.10 -3.86 0.95
CA PRO A 407 -32.01 -3.97 -0.20
C PRO A 407 -31.47 -3.28 -1.47
N GLU A 408 -30.54 -2.34 -1.33
CA GLU A 408 -29.91 -1.66 -2.46
C GLU A 408 -28.89 -2.54 -3.19
N ASP A 409 -28.08 -3.31 -2.46
CA ASP A 409 -27.12 -4.25 -3.06
C ASP A 409 -27.87 -5.41 -3.74
N LYS A 410 -29.02 -5.79 -3.18
CA LYS A 410 -29.93 -6.76 -3.81
C LYS A 410 -30.50 -6.27 -5.14
N ASP A 411 -31.00 -5.03 -5.20
CA ASP A 411 -31.47 -4.42 -6.46
C ASP A 411 -30.35 -4.45 -7.52
N LEU A 412 -29.09 -4.23 -7.13
CA LEU A 412 -27.93 -4.27 -8.03
C LEU A 412 -27.65 -5.68 -8.57
N ILE A 413 -27.66 -6.69 -7.71
CA ILE A 413 -27.45 -8.10 -8.10
C ILE A 413 -28.60 -8.61 -8.98
N GLU A 414 -29.85 -8.25 -8.67
CA GLU A 414 -31.01 -8.55 -9.52
C GLU A 414 -30.90 -7.88 -10.90
N ALA A 415 -30.42 -6.63 -10.94
CA ALA A 415 -30.18 -5.93 -12.20
C ALA A 415 -29.08 -6.61 -13.04
N GLN A 416 -28.00 -7.07 -12.41
CA GLN A 416 -26.96 -7.86 -13.08
C GLN A 416 -27.52 -9.15 -13.69
N ALA A 417 -28.42 -9.82 -12.97
CA ALA A 417 -29.10 -11.03 -13.44
C ALA A 417 -29.89 -10.79 -14.71
N LEU A 418 -30.68 -9.73 -14.73
CA LEU A 418 -31.40 -9.35 -15.93
C LEU A 418 -30.44 -8.98 -17.07
N GLY A 419 -29.34 -8.30 -16.78
CA GLY A 419 -28.29 -7.97 -17.74
C GLY A 419 -27.73 -9.21 -18.44
N GLN A 420 -27.44 -10.27 -17.68
CA GLN A 420 -27.00 -11.56 -18.22
C GLN A 420 -28.08 -12.23 -19.07
N LEU A 421 -29.33 -12.29 -18.58
CA LEU A 421 -30.46 -12.86 -19.35
C LEU A 421 -30.68 -12.16 -20.70
N LYS A 422 -30.59 -10.83 -20.72
CA LYS A 422 -30.69 -10.05 -21.97
C LYS A 422 -29.56 -10.39 -22.95
N LYS A 423 -28.35 -10.62 -22.44
CA LYS A 423 -27.20 -11.05 -23.27
C LYS A 423 -27.43 -12.44 -23.86
N GLU A 424 -28.01 -13.37 -23.10
CA GLU A 424 -28.38 -14.70 -23.60
C GLU A 424 -29.42 -14.62 -24.73
N GLN A 425 -30.45 -13.79 -24.56
CA GLN A 425 -31.44 -13.53 -25.62
C GLN A 425 -30.78 -12.90 -26.86
N GLN A 426 -29.82 -12.00 -26.66
CA GLN A 426 -29.04 -11.42 -27.75
C GLN A 426 -28.21 -12.48 -28.48
N LEU A 427 -27.62 -13.45 -27.78
CA LEU A 427 -26.89 -14.56 -28.38
C LEU A 427 -27.82 -15.51 -29.16
N LEU A 428 -28.98 -15.81 -28.59
CA LEU A 428 -30.02 -16.62 -29.24
C LEU A 428 -30.49 -15.98 -30.55
N SER A 429 -30.73 -14.67 -30.56
CA SER A 429 -31.08 -13.93 -31.79
C SER A 429 -29.97 -13.93 -32.85
N LYS A 430 -28.71 -14.19 -32.46
CA LYS A 430 -27.57 -14.37 -33.37
C LYS A 430 -27.36 -15.83 -33.79
N GLY A 431 -28.23 -16.75 -33.38
CA GLY A 431 -28.14 -18.18 -33.71
C GLY A 431 -27.18 -18.98 -32.83
N VAL A 432 -26.72 -18.42 -31.71
CA VAL A 432 -25.95 -19.15 -30.70
C VAL A 432 -26.92 -19.71 -29.67
N ASP A 433 -26.99 -21.02 -29.52
CA ASP A 433 -27.86 -21.66 -28.53
C ASP A 433 -27.20 -21.63 -27.13
N PRO A 434 -27.73 -20.84 -26.18
CA PRO A 434 -27.18 -20.78 -24.84
C PRO A 434 -27.40 -22.09 -24.06
N GLU A 435 -28.39 -22.93 -24.43
CA GLU A 435 -28.64 -24.19 -23.74
C GLU A 435 -27.58 -25.24 -24.06
N THR A 436 -27.09 -25.29 -25.30
CA THR A 436 -25.99 -26.19 -25.67
C THR A 436 -24.72 -25.82 -24.92
N LEU A 437 -24.38 -24.52 -24.90
CA LEU A 437 -23.24 -24.00 -24.13
C LEU A 437 -23.37 -24.29 -22.64
N LYS A 438 -24.56 -24.08 -22.07
CA LYS A 438 -24.81 -24.43 -20.66
C LYS A 438 -24.68 -25.93 -20.46
N SER A 439 -25.23 -26.78 -21.31
CA SER A 439 -25.17 -28.25 -21.14
C SER A 439 -23.76 -28.82 -21.26
N GLU A 440 -22.91 -28.25 -22.12
CA GLU A 440 -21.50 -28.63 -22.25
C GLU A 440 -20.66 -28.20 -21.04
N ASN A 441 -21.16 -27.27 -20.22
CA ASN A 441 -20.47 -26.70 -19.07
C ASN A 441 -21.18 -26.93 -17.72
N LYS A 442 -22.37 -27.54 -17.71
CA LYS A 442 -23.24 -27.71 -16.53
C LYS A 442 -22.88 -28.96 -15.75
N HIS A 443 -21.84 -28.97 -14.92
CA HIS A 443 -21.73 -30.00 -13.87
C HIS A 443 -21.10 -29.58 -12.53
N SER A 444 -20.84 -28.28 -12.28
CA SER A 444 -20.51 -27.84 -10.92
C SER A 444 -21.78 -27.70 -10.07
N SER A 445 -22.45 -28.80 -9.74
CA SER A 445 -23.42 -28.77 -8.63
C SER A 445 -22.67 -28.37 -7.35
N SER A 446 -23.32 -27.65 -6.43
CA SER A 446 -22.73 -27.26 -5.14
C SER A 446 -22.21 -28.43 -4.31
N HIS A 447 -22.63 -29.64 -4.67
CA HIS A 447 -22.16 -30.89 -4.11
C HIS A 447 -21.29 -31.61 -5.13
N THR A 448 -20.05 -31.16 -5.28
CA THR A 448 -19.07 -31.95 -6.02
C THR A 448 -18.76 -33.21 -5.19
N SER A 449 -19.11 -34.37 -5.75
CA SER A 449 -18.71 -35.66 -5.18
C SER A 449 -17.18 -35.78 -5.18
N GLN A 450 -16.66 -36.75 -4.42
CA GLN A 450 -15.22 -37.04 -4.43
C GLN A 450 -14.72 -37.19 -5.88
N ILE A 451 -13.61 -36.51 -6.19
CA ILE A 451 -13.06 -36.42 -7.54
C ILE A 451 -12.38 -37.76 -7.86
N GLU A 452 -13.11 -38.64 -8.54
CA GLU A 452 -12.55 -39.87 -9.14
C GLU A 452 -11.90 -39.55 -10.50
N PRO A 453 -10.94 -40.35 -10.98
CA PRO A 453 -10.21 -40.08 -12.23
C PRO A 453 -11.12 -39.89 -13.46
N GLU A 454 -12.24 -40.62 -13.52
CA GLU A 454 -13.24 -40.51 -14.60
C GLU A 454 -13.90 -39.11 -14.59
N VAL A 455 -14.20 -38.61 -13.40
CA VAL A 455 -14.84 -37.30 -13.17
C VAL A 455 -13.86 -36.15 -13.42
N TYR A 456 -12.56 -36.34 -13.17
CA TYR A 456 -11.53 -35.31 -13.40
C TYR A 456 -11.48 -34.85 -14.87
N SER A 457 -11.64 -35.79 -15.81
CA SER A 457 -11.65 -35.49 -17.24
C SER A 457 -12.88 -34.70 -17.70
N GLN A 458 -13.98 -34.79 -16.93
CA GLN A 458 -15.23 -34.06 -17.17
C GLN A 458 -15.17 -32.66 -16.52
N ILE A 459 -14.66 -32.57 -15.27
CA ILE A 459 -14.60 -31.31 -14.51
C ILE A 459 -13.61 -30.29 -15.11
N PHE A 460 -12.45 -30.69 -15.62
CA PHE A 460 -11.41 -29.74 -16.04
C PHE A 460 -11.80 -28.85 -17.25
N PRO A 461 -12.46 -29.38 -18.31
CA PRO A 461 -13.02 -28.52 -19.37
C PRO A 461 -14.13 -27.59 -18.86
N GLU A 462 -14.89 -28.00 -17.85
CA GLU A 462 -15.99 -27.19 -17.26
C GLU A 462 -15.49 -25.97 -16.47
N GLN A 463 -14.26 -26.02 -15.94
CA GLN A 463 -13.65 -24.91 -15.18
C GLN A 463 -13.46 -23.63 -16.00
N PHE A 464 -13.43 -23.70 -17.34
CA PHE A 464 -13.28 -22.50 -18.18
C PHE A 464 -14.55 -21.65 -18.27
N ASN A 465 -15.73 -22.19 -17.90
CA ASN A 465 -17.01 -21.49 -17.96
C ASN A 465 -17.82 -21.52 -16.63
N ALA A 466 -17.35 -22.26 -15.61
CA ALA A 466 -18.01 -22.40 -14.31
C ALA A 466 -18.09 -21.12 -13.44
N TYR A 467 -17.61 -19.97 -13.92
CA TYR A 467 -17.91 -18.68 -13.31
C TYR A 467 -19.39 -18.27 -13.44
N GLU A 468 -20.17 -18.95 -14.29
CA GLU A 468 -21.59 -18.63 -14.53
C GLU A 468 -22.56 -19.34 -13.56
N ASP A 469 -22.26 -20.53 -13.04
CA ASP A 469 -23.24 -21.36 -12.31
C ASP A 469 -23.23 -21.17 -10.79
N TYR A 470 -22.15 -20.63 -10.21
CA TYR A 470 -22.08 -20.26 -8.79
C TYR A 470 -22.37 -18.78 -8.51
N HIS A 471 -22.86 -18.04 -9.51
CA HIS A 471 -23.23 -16.66 -9.29
C HIS A 471 -24.65 -16.63 -8.69
N PRO A 472 -24.87 -16.07 -7.48
CA PRO A 472 -26.20 -15.97 -6.84
C PRO A 472 -27.27 -15.40 -7.79
N ILE A 473 -26.82 -14.58 -8.74
CA ILE A 473 -27.52 -14.05 -9.89
C ILE A 473 -28.43 -15.06 -10.62
N GLN A 474 -27.98 -16.29 -10.95
CA GLN A 474 -28.83 -17.25 -11.67
C GLN A 474 -29.92 -17.88 -10.79
N HIS A 475 -29.61 -18.13 -9.51
CA HIS A 475 -30.57 -18.67 -8.56
C HIS A 475 -31.67 -17.64 -8.28
N ILE A 476 -31.27 -16.38 -8.12
CA ILE A 476 -32.16 -15.22 -8.04
C ILE A 476 -33.01 -15.15 -9.32
N ALA A 477 -32.41 -15.23 -10.52
CA ALA A 477 -33.16 -15.17 -11.76
C ALA A 477 -34.27 -16.25 -11.91
N LYS A 478 -34.07 -17.45 -11.35
CA LYS A 478 -35.04 -18.55 -11.39
C LYS A 478 -36.17 -18.40 -10.37
N ASN A 479 -35.87 -17.84 -9.20
CA ASN A 479 -36.79 -17.78 -8.07
C ASN A 479 -37.52 -16.44 -7.96
N THR A 480 -36.90 -15.36 -8.48
CA THR A 480 -37.42 -14.01 -8.41
C THR A 480 -38.33 -13.74 -9.60
N ALA A 481 -39.44 -13.04 -9.38
CA ALA A 481 -40.37 -12.74 -10.46
C ALA A 481 -39.68 -11.83 -11.51
N LYS A 482 -39.90 -12.10 -12.79
CA LYS A 482 -39.34 -11.30 -13.91
C LYS A 482 -39.61 -9.80 -13.74
N GLU A 483 -40.77 -9.45 -13.20
CA GLU A 483 -41.18 -8.07 -12.91
C GLU A 483 -40.27 -7.39 -11.87
N GLN A 484 -39.81 -8.12 -10.86
CA GLN A 484 -38.88 -7.60 -9.85
C GLN A 484 -37.51 -7.34 -10.47
N LEU A 485 -36.98 -8.29 -11.26
CA LEU A 485 -35.72 -8.11 -11.98
C LEU A 485 -35.76 -6.89 -12.93
N GLU A 486 -36.87 -6.73 -13.67
CA GLU A 486 -37.09 -5.57 -14.54
C GLU A 486 -37.19 -4.26 -13.75
N GLY A 487 -37.87 -4.28 -12.59
CA GLY A 487 -37.94 -3.15 -11.68
C GLY A 487 -36.57 -2.72 -11.16
N SER A 488 -35.79 -3.66 -10.65
CA SER A 488 -34.44 -3.44 -10.11
C SER A 488 -33.48 -2.96 -11.19
N TYR A 489 -33.52 -3.57 -12.39
CA TYR A 489 -32.75 -3.11 -13.55
C TYR A 489 -33.11 -1.67 -13.95
N LYS A 490 -34.40 -1.33 -13.98
CA LYS A 490 -34.86 0.01 -14.32
C LYS A 490 -34.40 1.04 -13.28
N LYS A 491 -34.47 0.71 -11.99
CA LYS A 491 -33.95 1.58 -10.91
C LYS A 491 -32.46 1.87 -11.11
N ILE A 492 -31.64 0.84 -11.33
CA ILE A 492 -30.19 1.02 -11.55
C ILE A 492 -29.94 1.80 -12.84
N GLN A 493 -30.68 1.52 -13.92
CA GLN A 493 -30.59 2.27 -15.17
C GLN A 493 -30.88 3.76 -14.97
N GLU A 494 -31.93 4.10 -14.22
CA GLU A 494 -32.26 5.48 -13.86
C GLU A 494 -31.16 6.15 -13.02
N ARG A 495 -30.55 5.41 -12.09
CA ARG A 495 -29.40 5.90 -11.31
C ARG A 495 -28.19 6.18 -12.19
N VAL A 496 -27.83 5.25 -13.08
CA VAL A 496 -26.71 5.41 -14.03
C VAL A 496 -26.95 6.57 -14.99
N GLN A 497 -28.18 6.77 -15.47
CA GLN A 497 -28.55 7.91 -16.32
C GLN A 497 -28.39 9.27 -15.63
N LYS A 498 -28.50 9.31 -14.30
CA LYS A 498 -28.29 10.52 -13.49
C LYS A 498 -26.82 10.76 -13.14
N GLN A 499 -25.95 9.77 -13.32
CA GLN A 499 -24.53 9.91 -12.99
C GLN A 499 -23.71 10.53 -14.13
N ASN A 500 -22.57 11.09 -13.76
CA ASN A 500 -21.63 11.62 -14.73
C ASN A 500 -20.94 10.47 -15.49
N ILE A 501 -20.83 10.61 -16.81
CA ILE A 501 -20.18 9.65 -17.71
C ILE A 501 -18.69 9.48 -17.34
N THR A 502 -18.07 10.49 -16.72
CA THR A 502 -16.67 10.44 -16.28
C THR A 502 -16.38 9.31 -15.29
N ASP A 503 -17.37 8.89 -14.50
CA ASP A 503 -17.19 7.95 -13.39
C ASP A 503 -17.57 6.52 -13.78
N PHE A 504 -17.76 6.25 -15.08
CA PHE A 504 -18.19 4.95 -15.61
C PHE A 504 -17.32 3.78 -15.14
N ALA A 505 -16.00 3.96 -15.10
CA ALA A 505 -15.11 2.90 -14.65
C ALA A 505 -15.27 2.60 -13.14
N GLN A 506 -15.54 3.60 -12.32
CA GLN A 506 -15.77 3.42 -10.88
C GLN A 506 -17.09 2.71 -10.64
N MET A 507 -18.15 3.08 -11.37
CA MET A 507 -19.42 2.35 -11.37
C MET A 507 -19.20 0.88 -11.72
N LEU A 508 -18.44 0.58 -12.78
CA LEU A 508 -18.18 -0.80 -13.19
C LEU A 508 -17.40 -1.61 -12.14
N ILE A 509 -16.46 -0.97 -11.43
CA ILE A 509 -15.72 -1.60 -10.33
C ILE A 509 -16.68 -1.93 -9.17
N ALA A 510 -17.51 -0.96 -8.78
CA ALA A 510 -18.50 -1.12 -7.72
C ALA A 510 -19.59 -2.13 -8.08
N GLU A 511 -20.01 -2.17 -9.34
CA GLU A 511 -20.93 -3.17 -9.88
C GLU A 511 -20.39 -4.57 -9.62
N LYS A 512 -19.12 -4.82 -9.96
CA LYS A 512 -18.47 -6.12 -9.77
C LYS A 512 -18.31 -6.53 -8.31
N SER A 513 -18.13 -5.56 -7.41
CA SER A 513 -18.10 -5.82 -5.96
C SER A 513 -19.47 -5.78 -5.31
N SER A 514 -20.55 -5.57 -6.07
CA SER A 514 -21.91 -5.37 -5.58
C SER A 514 -22.04 -4.25 -4.52
N ASP A 515 -21.29 -3.16 -4.67
CA ASP A 515 -21.33 -2.01 -3.75
C ASP A 515 -22.30 -0.93 -4.27
N SER A 516 -23.51 -0.86 -3.70
CA SER A 516 -24.52 0.13 -4.09
C SER A 516 -24.12 1.56 -3.79
N LYS A 517 -23.12 1.81 -2.93
CA LYS A 517 -22.74 3.18 -2.52
C LYS A 517 -22.22 4.01 -3.67
N ALA A 518 -21.64 3.37 -4.69
CA ALA A 518 -21.23 4.04 -5.92
C ALA A 518 -22.43 4.36 -6.84
N PHE A 519 -23.62 3.85 -6.53
CA PHE A 519 -24.89 4.10 -7.21
C PHE A 519 -25.86 4.88 -6.31
N PRO A 520 -25.51 6.10 -5.82
CA PRO A 520 -26.39 6.87 -4.94
C PRO A 520 -27.76 7.08 -5.59
N GLN A 521 -28.81 6.87 -4.80
CA GLN A 521 -30.21 6.85 -5.25
C GLN A 521 -30.62 8.12 -6.00
N THR A 522 -29.97 9.23 -5.66
CA THR A 522 -29.99 10.51 -6.35
C THR A 522 -28.82 11.28 -5.78
N ILE A 523 -27.89 11.77 -6.61
CA ILE A 523 -27.30 13.06 -6.27
C ILE A 523 -28.52 13.97 -6.27
N LYS A 524 -29.01 14.36 -5.10
CA LYS A 524 -30.03 15.41 -5.02
C LYS A 524 -29.32 16.67 -5.48
N LEU A 525 -29.26 16.85 -6.80
CA LEU A 525 -29.03 18.15 -7.40
C LEU A 525 -30.25 18.95 -6.95
N GLU A 526 -30.10 19.63 -5.83
CA GLU A 526 -31.12 20.55 -5.35
C GLU A 526 -31.24 21.63 -6.43
N ASP A 527 -32.46 21.88 -6.88
CA ASP A 527 -32.73 22.93 -7.86
C ASP A 527 -32.19 24.25 -7.28
N SER A 528 -31.23 24.84 -7.97
CA SER A 528 -30.61 26.11 -7.58
C SER A 528 -31.07 27.19 -8.55
N ASP A 529 -31.62 28.27 -8.02
CA ASP A 529 -32.04 29.44 -8.80
C ASP A 529 -30.85 30.28 -9.30
N MET A 530 -29.62 29.96 -8.87
CA MET A 530 -28.42 30.69 -9.24
C MET A 530 -27.97 30.35 -10.66
N SER A 531 -27.73 31.37 -11.48
CA SER A 531 -27.26 31.15 -12.85
C SER A 531 -25.83 30.59 -12.90
N VAL A 532 -25.49 29.90 -13.99
CA VAL A 532 -24.13 29.36 -14.21
C VAL A 532 -23.09 30.49 -14.27
N GLU A 533 -23.47 31.65 -14.79
CA GLU A 533 -22.60 32.83 -14.84
C GLU A 533 -22.34 33.41 -13.44
N GLU A 534 -23.38 33.58 -12.63
CA GLU A 534 -23.25 34.06 -11.25
C GLU A 534 -22.43 33.10 -10.40
N SER A 535 -22.69 31.78 -10.52
CA SER A 535 -21.95 30.76 -9.77
C SER A 535 -20.47 30.72 -10.17
N LEU A 536 -20.15 30.82 -11.46
CA LEU A 536 -18.76 30.87 -11.92
C LEU A 536 -18.05 32.16 -11.52
N GLN A 537 -18.73 33.31 -11.61
CA GLN A 537 -18.16 34.58 -11.13
C GLN A 537 -17.84 34.49 -9.64
N PHE A 538 -18.79 34.03 -8.84
CA PHE A 538 -18.62 33.85 -7.40
C PHE A 538 -17.48 32.88 -7.05
N VAL A 539 -17.46 31.69 -7.66
CA VAL A 539 -16.40 30.70 -7.41
C VAL A 539 -15.04 31.21 -7.90
N ASN A 540 -14.98 31.89 -9.04
CA ASN A 540 -13.73 32.45 -9.55
C ASN A 540 -13.24 33.62 -8.70
N GLU A 541 -14.12 34.42 -8.09
CA GLU A 541 -13.73 35.42 -7.10
C GLU A 541 -13.06 34.78 -5.88
N ILE A 542 -13.64 33.70 -5.34
CA ILE A 542 -13.04 32.94 -4.22
C ILE A 542 -11.68 32.32 -4.64
N ARG A 543 -11.63 31.70 -5.83
CA ARG A 543 -10.39 31.11 -6.37
C ARG A 543 -9.30 32.15 -6.60
N LYS A 544 -9.65 33.36 -7.05
CA LYS A 544 -8.71 34.48 -7.17
C LYS A 544 -8.11 34.87 -5.83
N MET A 545 -8.90 34.86 -4.75
CA MET A 545 -8.37 35.14 -3.40
C MET A 545 -7.32 34.10 -2.97
N ALA A 546 -7.42 32.86 -3.48
CA ALA A 546 -6.47 31.77 -3.24
C ALA A 546 -5.37 31.66 -4.32
N ASN A 547 -5.28 32.60 -5.28
CA ASN A 547 -4.39 32.55 -6.45
C ASN A 547 -4.55 31.29 -7.33
N LEU A 548 -5.78 30.79 -7.45
CA LEU A 548 -6.12 29.64 -8.30
C LEU A 548 -6.64 30.09 -9.67
N PRO A 549 -6.45 29.27 -10.72
CA PRO A 549 -6.94 29.57 -12.06
C PRO A 549 -8.48 29.60 -12.10
N GLU A 550 -9.01 30.46 -12.97
CA GLU A 550 -10.45 30.56 -13.20
C GLU A 550 -11.01 29.27 -13.83
N LEU A 551 -12.20 28.88 -13.39
CA LEU A 551 -13.00 27.87 -14.05
C LEU A 551 -13.53 28.41 -15.38
N THR A 552 -13.44 27.58 -16.41
CA THR A 552 -14.08 27.81 -17.71
C THR A 552 -15.37 27.02 -17.81
N GLN A 553 -16.40 27.58 -18.44
CA GLN A 553 -17.54 26.80 -18.91
C GLN A 553 -17.02 25.80 -19.95
N LEU A 554 -17.21 24.51 -19.68
CA LEU A 554 -16.86 23.42 -20.59
C LEU A 554 -17.86 23.30 -21.73
#